data_AF-A0AB39RQ00-F1
#
_entry.id   AF-A0AB39RQ00-F1
#
_cell.length_a   1.000
_cell.length_b   1.000
_cell.length_c   1.000
_cell.angle_alpha   90.00
_cell.angle_beta   90.00
_cell.angle_gamma   90.00
#
_symmetry.space_group_name_H-M   'P 1'
#
loop_
_entity.id
_entity.type
_entity.pdbx_description
1 polymer ?
#
loop_
_entity_poly.entity_id
_entity_poly.type
_entity_poly.pdbx_seq_one_letter_code
_entity_poly.pdbx_strand_id
1 'polypeptide(L)'
;MTRSLRLAAVALGGAVALTCAVPTAPAQAVPDADTPVATVQLSLTVPRAAASARPRSTAPAPPPRSGASVCGPRQHPGQRRRVRPQGQEERRHVDTGAPCTPTEIQAVNTWLYWSCGSTGPAGVYDRATGRAITVPAGQGRLADGYLIRENRTTHELLLTDFHTGTATTRTVAVLPTADRNTGGSTGSWAVDRFGGNVAHLTQQRQVAIVTAGVPTSPLAQMEAQTDPQVGGPSVSNPWRPVWQLNKPSAWTLTLSNTAGTVVRIQTGASTAAAVRASWNAQNDSGTYVPRGTYTWKLTAEPRDGQGPALTLTGTTTVN
;
A
#
# COMPACT_ATOMS: atom_id res chain seq x y z
N MET A 1 -41.87 29.37 -13.83
CA MET A 1 -41.92 28.57 -12.58
C MET A 1 -40.95 27.40 -12.76
N THR A 2 -39.66 27.55 -12.41
CA THR A 2 -38.99 27.00 -11.20
C THR A 2 -39.12 25.48 -11.05
N ARG A 3 -38.10 24.63 -10.87
CA ARG A 3 -36.62 24.75 -10.87
C ARG A 3 -36.09 23.29 -10.80
N SER A 4 -35.10 22.93 -11.62
CA SER A 4 -34.39 21.65 -11.56
C SER A 4 -33.39 21.60 -10.39
N LEU A 5 -33.41 20.52 -9.60
CA LEU A 5 -32.43 20.22 -8.56
C LEU A 5 -31.33 19.31 -9.11
N ARG A 6 -30.09 19.81 -9.15
CA ARG A 6 -28.88 19.01 -9.43
C ARG A 6 -28.35 18.43 -8.14
N LEU A 7 -28.13 17.10 -8.11
CA LEU A 7 -27.38 16.39 -7.08
C LEU A 7 -25.91 16.87 -7.08
N ALA A 8 -25.41 17.29 -5.92
CA ALA A 8 -23.98 17.49 -5.67
C ALA A 8 -23.45 16.28 -4.88
N ALA A 9 -22.64 15.45 -5.53
CA ALA A 9 -21.86 14.41 -4.88
C ALA A 9 -20.67 15.03 -4.16
N VAL A 10 -20.60 14.87 -2.84
CA VAL A 10 -19.43 15.23 -2.02
C VAL A 10 -18.57 13.98 -1.88
N ALA A 11 -17.42 13.95 -2.55
CA ALA A 11 -16.38 12.93 -2.36
C ALA A 11 -15.26 13.54 -1.51
N LEU A 12 -15.12 13.09 -0.26
CA LEU A 12 -13.95 13.38 0.58
C LEU A 12 -12.92 12.27 0.32
N GLY A 13 -11.98 12.54 -0.58
CA GLY A 13 -10.79 11.70 -0.75
C GLY A 13 -9.77 12.03 0.34
N GLY A 14 -9.54 11.12 1.28
CA GLY A 14 -8.37 11.14 2.14
C GLY A 14 -7.18 10.59 1.38
N ALA A 15 -6.17 11.42 1.12
CA ALA A 15 -4.90 10.95 0.60
C ALA A 15 -4.07 10.37 1.76
N VAL A 16 -3.69 9.10 1.66
CA VAL A 16 -2.64 8.51 2.48
C VAL A 16 -1.30 9.00 1.93
N ALA A 17 -0.54 9.72 2.75
CA ALA A 17 0.83 10.09 2.43
C ALA A 17 1.77 9.24 3.29
N LEU A 18 2.52 8.33 2.68
CA LEU A 18 3.74 7.81 3.28
C LEU A 18 4.78 8.94 3.22
N THR A 19 5.06 9.57 4.34
CA THR A 19 6.20 10.49 4.47
C THR A 19 7.37 9.76 5.11
N CYS A 20 8.41 9.46 4.32
CA CYS A 20 9.71 9.08 4.85
C CYS A 20 10.44 10.38 5.24
N ALA A 21 10.60 10.62 6.55
CA ALA A 21 11.53 11.63 7.04
C ALA A 21 12.79 10.90 7.55
N VAL A 22 13.96 11.35 7.09
CA VAL A 22 15.24 10.98 7.70
C VAL A 22 15.53 12.06 8.75
N PRO A 23 15.38 11.79 10.05
CA PRO A 23 15.78 12.78 11.05
C PRO A 23 17.31 12.88 11.02
N THR A 24 17.82 14.07 10.72
CA THR A 24 19.17 14.48 11.11
C THR A 24 19.06 15.01 12.54
N ALA A 25 19.39 14.17 13.52
CA ALA A 25 19.55 14.63 14.90
C ALA A 25 21.03 15.03 15.12
N PRO A 26 21.33 16.23 15.63
CA PRO A 26 22.65 16.49 16.21
C PRO A 26 22.80 15.70 17.50
N ALA A 27 23.91 14.97 17.61
CA ALA A 27 24.23 14.05 18.69
C ALA A 27 24.34 14.75 20.06
N GLN A 28 23.69 14.19 21.08
CA GLN A 28 24.17 14.27 22.46
C GLN A 28 24.62 12.87 22.86
N ALA A 29 25.88 12.77 23.29
CA ALA A 29 26.61 11.53 23.49
C ALA A 29 26.11 10.71 24.69
N VAL A 30 25.93 9.41 24.47
CA VAL A 30 25.95 8.35 25.48
C VAL A 30 26.93 7.30 24.95
N PRO A 31 27.90 6.79 25.73
CA PRO A 31 28.90 5.85 25.22
C PRO A 31 28.35 4.42 25.20
N ASP A 32 28.83 3.66 24.22
CA ASP A 32 28.80 2.20 24.10
C ASP A 32 27.45 1.50 23.88
N ALA A 33 26.87 1.77 22.72
CA ALA A 33 26.34 0.74 21.82
C ALA A 33 26.50 1.27 20.40
N ASP A 34 27.04 0.47 19.47
CA ASP A 34 27.10 0.81 18.04
C ASP A 34 25.71 1.25 17.56
N THR A 35 25.50 2.56 17.48
CA THR A 35 24.24 3.13 16.99
C THR A 35 24.09 2.73 15.53
N PRO A 36 22.98 2.08 15.13
CA PRO A 36 22.80 1.68 13.75
C PRO A 36 22.78 2.92 12.85
N VAL A 37 23.72 2.95 11.90
CA VAL A 37 23.96 4.07 10.97
C VAL A 37 22.75 4.33 10.04
N ALA A 38 21.80 3.40 9.98
CA ALA A 38 20.61 3.48 9.14
C ALA A 38 19.35 2.96 9.83
N THR A 39 18.70 3.83 10.60
CA THR A 39 17.34 3.56 11.08
C THR A 39 16.31 4.25 10.19
N VAL A 40 15.33 3.50 9.70
CA VAL A 40 14.19 4.04 8.93
C VAL A 40 13.00 4.20 9.86
N GLN A 41 12.42 5.41 9.94
CA GLN A 41 11.15 5.63 10.61
C GLN A 41 9.98 5.30 9.67
N LEU A 42 9.18 4.32 10.07
CA LEU A 42 7.89 4.03 9.46
C LEU A 42 6.81 4.72 10.29
N SER A 43 5.95 5.49 9.64
CA SER A 43 4.81 6.14 10.28
C SER A 43 3.52 5.56 9.73
N LEU A 44 2.72 4.93 10.59
CA LEU A 44 1.32 4.59 10.27
C LEU A 44 0.43 5.61 10.96
N THR A 45 -0.50 6.21 10.20
CA THR A 45 -1.53 7.06 10.80
C THR A 45 -2.80 6.23 10.99
N VAL A 46 -3.15 5.93 12.24
CA VAL A 46 -4.46 5.35 12.55
C VAL A 46 -5.44 6.52 12.75
N PRO A 47 -6.48 6.68 11.91
CA PRO A 47 -7.44 7.76 12.08
C PRO A 47 -8.22 7.55 13.38
N ARG A 48 -8.25 8.57 14.26
CA ARG A 48 -9.14 8.59 15.42
C ARG A 48 -10.48 9.15 14.97
N ALA A 49 -11.58 8.57 15.45
CA ALA A 49 -12.93 9.09 15.24
C ALA A 49 -13.00 10.57 15.66
N ALA A 50 -13.12 11.47 14.68
CA ALA A 50 -13.20 12.90 14.94
C ALA A 50 -14.64 13.28 15.34
N ALA A 51 -14.80 13.77 16.57
CA ALA A 51 -15.98 14.54 16.95
C ALA A 51 -15.96 15.86 16.15
N SER A 52 -16.90 16.03 15.23
CA SER A 52 -16.91 17.14 14.27
C SER A 52 -17.44 18.43 14.91
N ALA A 53 -16.58 19.45 15.02
CA ALA A 53 -16.97 20.85 15.13
C ALA A 53 -16.83 21.54 13.75
N ARG A 54 -17.92 22.14 13.29
CA ARG A 54 -18.06 22.79 11.96
C ARG A 54 -17.25 24.09 11.85
N PRO A 55 -16.72 24.41 10.66
CA PRO A 55 -16.97 25.76 10.14
C PRO A 55 -17.27 25.85 8.62
N ARG A 56 -17.94 26.96 8.26
CA ARG A 56 -18.31 27.42 6.91
C ARG A 56 -17.12 28.09 6.20
N SER A 57 -16.99 27.93 4.87
CA SER A 57 -16.86 29.02 3.88
C SER A 57 -16.23 28.54 2.56
N THR A 58 -16.64 29.22 1.48
CA THR A 58 -16.63 28.96 0.03
C THR A 58 -15.43 29.55 -0.74
N ALA A 59 -14.82 28.76 -1.64
CA ALA A 59 -14.28 29.16 -2.96
C ALA A 59 -13.89 27.90 -3.80
N PRO A 60 -14.04 27.89 -5.14
CA PRO A 60 -13.74 26.71 -5.97
C PRO A 60 -12.26 26.62 -6.36
N ALA A 61 -11.69 25.41 -6.28
CA ALA A 61 -10.34 25.10 -6.77
C ALA A 61 -10.38 24.37 -8.13
N PRO A 62 -9.38 24.53 -9.02
CA PRO A 62 -9.34 23.91 -10.34
C PRO A 62 -9.11 22.38 -10.28
N PRO A 63 -9.46 21.61 -11.33
CA PRO A 63 -9.46 20.15 -11.29
C PRO A 63 -8.05 19.56 -11.15
N PRO A 64 -7.88 18.43 -10.42
CA PRO A 64 -6.57 17.85 -10.16
C PRO A 64 -6.00 17.11 -11.39
N ARG A 65 -4.75 17.43 -11.73
CA ARG A 65 -3.87 16.61 -12.56
C ARG A 65 -3.41 15.37 -11.78
N SER A 66 -3.39 14.22 -12.45
CA SER A 66 -2.79 12.96 -11.97
C SER A 66 -1.35 13.18 -11.50
N GLY A 67 -1.03 12.80 -10.26
CA GLY A 67 0.28 13.00 -9.64
C GLY A 67 0.86 11.71 -9.10
N ALA A 68 1.97 11.27 -9.70
CA ALA A 68 2.89 10.28 -9.14
C ALA A 68 3.58 10.86 -7.88
N SER A 69 3.74 10.04 -6.84
CA SER A 69 4.51 10.43 -5.65
C SER A 69 6.00 10.17 -5.89
N VAL A 70 6.78 11.25 -5.99
CA VAL A 70 8.25 11.22 -6.00
C VAL A 70 8.74 11.78 -4.66
N CYS A 71 9.60 11.03 -3.97
CA CYS A 71 10.34 11.50 -2.80
C CYS A 71 11.51 12.37 -3.27
N GLY A 72 11.55 13.63 -2.85
CA GLY A 72 12.66 14.55 -3.08
C GLY A 72 12.66 15.68 -2.03
N PRO A 73 13.80 16.32 -1.75
CA PRO A 73 13.91 17.33 -0.70
C PRO A 73 13.14 18.60 -1.09
N ARG A 74 12.22 19.06 -0.23
CA ARG A 74 11.49 20.31 -0.44
C ARG A 74 12.21 21.50 0.21
N GLN A 75 12.60 22.46 -0.62
CA GLN A 75 12.80 23.86 -0.22
C GLN A 75 11.42 24.55 -0.09
N HIS A 76 11.24 25.37 0.94
CA HIS A 76 10.05 26.19 1.22
C HIS A 76 10.30 27.65 0.78
N PRO A 77 9.30 28.40 0.26
CA PRO A 77 8.34 29.06 1.16
C PRO A 77 6.88 29.13 0.65
N GLY A 78 5.94 29.26 1.59
CA GLY A 78 4.52 29.55 1.32
C GLY A 78 3.60 28.86 2.33
N GLN A 79 3.28 29.55 3.43
CA GLN A 79 2.45 29.01 4.51
C GLN A 79 1.06 28.56 4.01
N ARG A 80 0.77 27.27 4.13
CA ARG A 80 -0.60 26.73 4.19
C ARG A 80 -0.86 26.25 5.61
N ARG A 81 -1.98 26.69 6.18
CA ARG A 81 -2.52 26.25 7.48
C ARG A 81 -2.44 24.72 7.57
N ARG A 82 -1.58 24.20 8.43
CA ARG A 82 -1.54 22.76 8.78
C ARG A 82 -2.84 22.40 9.48
N VAL A 83 -3.73 21.70 8.80
CA VAL A 83 -4.75 20.90 9.48
C VAL A 83 -4.01 19.70 10.08
N ARG A 84 -3.92 19.63 11.41
CA ARG A 84 -3.39 18.44 12.10
C ARG A 84 -4.38 17.29 11.88
N PRO A 85 -3.99 16.16 11.26
CA PRO A 85 -4.78 14.95 11.37
C PRO A 85 -4.75 14.50 12.84
N GLN A 86 -5.93 14.38 13.46
CA GLN A 86 -6.05 13.81 14.80
C GLN A 86 -6.10 12.28 14.67
N GLY A 87 -4.94 11.67 14.48
CA GLY A 87 -4.70 10.24 14.60
C GLY A 87 -3.51 10.00 15.52
N GLN A 88 -3.46 8.87 16.22
CA GLN A 88 -2.21 8.46 16.85
C GLN A 88 -1.29 7.95 15.74
N GLU A 89 -0.15 8.64 15.59
CA GLU A 89 0.91 8.25 14.68
C GLU A 89 1.82 7.28 15.44
N GLU A 90 1.72 6.00 15.15
CA GLU A 90 2.66 5.02 15.67
C GLU A 90 3.92 5.08 14.80
N ARG A 91 5.01 5.59 15.39
CA ARG A 91 6.33 5.62 14.75
C ARG A 91 7.11 4.40 15.20
N ARG A 92 7.39 3.49 14.27
CA ARG A 92 8.29 2.37 14.51
C ARG A 92 9.61 2.60 13.78
N HIS A 93 10.70 2.43 14.52
CA HIS A 93 12.05 2.44 13.98
C HIS A 93 12.40 1.04 13.47
N VAL A 94 12.99 0.97 12.29
CA VAL A 94 13.53 -0.27 11.72
C VAL A 94 15.00 -0.06 11.44
N ASP A 95 15.84 -0.85 12.07
CA ASP A 95 17.26 -0.96 11.72
C ASP A 95 17.38 -1.86 10.49
N THR A 96 17.94 -1.31 9.41
CA THR A 96 18.09 -2.02 8.15
C THR A 96 19.43 -2.75 8.03
N GLY A 97 20.33 -2.55 8.99
CA GLY A 97 21.72 -3.05 8.96
C GLY A 97 22.58 -2.40 7.88
N ALA A 98 22.16 -1.26 7.30
CA ALA A 98 22.95 -0.61 6.26
C ALA A 98 24.21 0.05 6.86
N PRO A 99 25.39 -0.10 6.23
CA PRO A 99 26.65 0.48 6.72
C PRO A 99 26.79 1.98 6.38
N CYS A 100 25.73 2.61 5.88
CA CYS A 100 25.73 3.98 5.37
C CYS A 100 24.37 4.64 5.67
N THR A 101 24.29 5.96 5.50
CA THR A 101 22.98 6.62 5.35
C THR A 101 22.41 6.32 3.94
N PRO A 102 21.26 5.63 3.82
CA PRO A 102 20.71 5.27 2.51
C PRO A 102 20.31 6.51 1.70
N THR A 103 20.66 6.52 0.42
CA THR A 103 20.23 7.57 -0.53
C THR A 103 18.94 7.21 -1.26
N GLU A 104 18.58 5.92 -1.29
CA GLU A 104 17.33 5.42 -1.83
C GLU A 104 16.70 4.43 -0.86
N ILE A 105 15.39 4.52 -0.67
CA ILE A 105 14.60 3.60 0.14
C ILE A 105 13.33 3.26 -0.63
N GLN A 106 13.01 1.97 -0.70
CA GLN A 106 11.75 1.47 -1.26
C GLN A 106 11.13 0.44 -0.33
N ALA A 107 9.80 0.41 -0.22
CA ALA A 107 9.09 -0.58 0.58
C ALA A 107 8.01 -1.29 -0.24
N VAL A 108 7.89 -2.61 -0.08
CA VAL A 108 6.87 -3.47 -0.70
C VAL A 108 6.51 -4.58 0.26
N ASN A 109 5.23 -4.69 0.65
CA ASN A 109 4.77 -5.73 1.57
C ASN A 109 5.69 -5.84 2.79
N THR A 110 6.42 -6.94 2.98
CA THR A 110 7.38 -7.06 4.09
C THR A 110 8.74 -6.41 3.80
N TRP A 111 9.12 -6.31 2.54
CA TRP A 111 10.46 -5.95 2.08
C TRP A 111 10.75 -4.46 2.15
N LEU A 112 11.94 -4.12 2.65
CA LEU A 112 12.49 -2.79 2.63
C LEU A 112 13.85 -2.81 1.94
N TYR A 113 13.95 -2.18 0.78
CA TYR A 113 15.19 -2.00 0.03
C TYR A 113 15.85 -0.68 0.40
N TRP A 114 17.18 -0.72 0.50
CA TRP A 114 18.01 0.45 0.70
C TRP A 114 19.24 0.38 -0.22
N SER A 115 19.75 1.55 -0.62
CA SER A 115 21.05 1.66 -1.31
C SER A 115 21.83 2.89 -0.88
N CYS A 116 23.15 2.76 -0.89
CA CYS A 116 24.12 3.80 -0.57
C CYS A 116 24.59 4.56 -1.83
N GLY A 117 23.72 4.75 -2.82
CA GLY A 117 24.02 5.41 -4.09
C GLY A 117 24.18 4.44 -5.26
N SER A 118 24.56 4.98 -6.43
CA SER A 118 24.63 4.22 -7.68
C SER A 118 25.70 3.11 -7.70
N THR A 119 26.76 3.26 -6.90
CA THR A 119 27.88 2.31 -6.79
C THR A 119 28.09 1.81 -5.36
N GLY A 120 27.31 2.32 -4.40
CA GLY A 120 27.43 1.96 -2.99
C GLY A 120 26.73 0.63 -2.68
N PRO A 121 26.99 0.06 -1.49
CA PRO A 121 26.32 -1.17 -1.06
C PRO A 121 24.80 -1.01 -1.06
N ALA A 122 24.10 -2.13 -1.27
CA ALA A 122 22.66 -2.19 -1.26
C ALA A 122 22.19 -3.46 -0.54
N GLY A 123 21.00 -3.39 0.03
CA GLY A 123 20.42 -4.48 0.78
C GLY A 123 18.91 -4.45 0.76
N VAL A 124 18.32 -5.58 1.11
CA VAL A 124 16.91 -5.69 1.46
C VAL A 124 16.78 -6.21 2.87
N TYR A 125 15.79 -5.70 3.59
CA TYR A 125 15.43 -6.11 4.93
C TYR A 125 14.02 -6.69 4.90
N ASP A 126 13.89 -7.95 5.31
CA ASP A 126 12.59 -8.59 5.50
C ASP A 126 12.05 -8.23 6.89
N ARG A 127 10.98 -7.44 6.93
CA ARG A 127 10.38 -7.01 8.21
C ARG A 127 9.59 -8.11 8.92
N ALA A 128 9.24 -9.19 8.22
CA ALA A 128 8.49 -10.31 8.78
C ALA A 128 9.41 -11.26 9.53
N THR A 129 10.59 -11.54 8.97
CA THR A 129 11.58 -12.44 9.59
C THR A 129 12.71 -11.70 10.31
N GLY A 130 12.83 -10.39 10.11
CA GLY A 130 13.90 -9.56 10.69
C GLY A 130 15.26 -9.75 10.00
N ARG A 131 15.29 -10.31 8.80
CA ARG A 131 16.52 -10.71 8.10
C ARG A 131 17.02 -9.62 7.16
N ALA A 132 18.30 -9.28 7.25
CA ALA A 132 19.02 -8.48 6.27
C ALA A 132 19.65 -9.36 5.18
N ILE A 133 19.53 -8.95 3.92
CA ILE A 133 20.03 -9.68 2.76
C ILE A 133 20.76 -8.69 1.87
N THR A 134 22.03 -8.97 1.58
CA THR A 134 22.81 -8.18 0.62
C THR A 134 22.30 -8.44 -0.79
N VAL A 135 22.08 -7.37 -1.55
CA VAL A 135 21.73 -7.46 -2.99
C VAL A 135 22.76 -6.68 -3.80
N PRO A 136 22.93 -6.97 -5.09
CA PRO A 136 23.92 -6.25 -5.87
C PRO A 136 23.60 -4.75 -5.95
N ALA A 137 24.65 -3.92 -5.94
CA ALA A 137 24.56 -2.47 -6.01
C ALA A 137 23.90 -1.97 -7.30
N GLY A 138 23.49 -0.69 -7.28
CA GLY A 138 22.92 0.01 -8.42
C GLY A 138 21.43 0.32 -8.25
N GLN A 139 20.94 1.21 -9.11
CA GLN A 139 19.54 1.61 -9.14
C GLN A 139 18.66 0.41 -9.50
N GLY A 140 17.67 0.15 -8.65
CA GLY A 140 16.72 -0.94 -8.87
C GLY A 140 15.28 -0.55 -8.54
N ARG A 141 14.36 -1.43 -8.88
CA ARG A 141 12.95 -1.33 -8.50
C ARG A 141 12.58 -2.56 -7.69
N LEU A 142 12.23 -2.31 -6.43
CA LEU A 142 11.79 -3.32 -5.49
C LEU A 142 10.36 -3.75 -5.84
N ALA A 143 10.17 -5.06 -5.88
CA ALA A 143 8.89 -5.72 -5.92
C ALA A 143 8.83 -6.78 -4.82
N ASP A 144 7.75 -7.54 -4.81
CA ASP A 144 7.50 -8.53 -3.77
C ASP A 144 8.43 -9.73 -3.88
N GLY A 145 9.50 -9.73 -3.07
CA GLY A 145 10.50 -10.81 -3.02
C GLY A 145 11.61 -10.71 -4.07
N TYR A 146 11.63 -9.68 -4.92
CA TYR A 146 12.67 -9.49 -5.93
C TYR A 146 12.98 -8.02 -6.24
N LEU A 147 14.15 -7.78 -6.84
CA LEU A 147 14.63 -6.49 -7.31
C LEU A 147 14.95 -6.57 -8.80
N ILE A 148 14.44 -5.63 -9.60
CA ILE A 148 14.88 -5.48 -11.00
C ILE A 148 15.91 -4.36 -11.09
N ARG A 149 17.05 -4.66 -11.73
CA ARG A 149 18.08 -3.69 -12.09
C ARG A 149 18.35 -3.74 -13.59
N GLU A 150 18.77 -2.62 -14.13
CA GLU A 150 19.24 -2.53 -15.52
C GLU A 150 20.77 -2.51 -15.54
N ASN A 151 21.37 -3.43 -16.28
CA ASN A 151 22.76 -3.31 -16.67
C ASN A 151 22.87 -2.40 -17.89
N ARG A 152 23.30 -1.15 -17.71
CA ARG A 152 23.38 -0.17 -18.80
C ARG A 152 24.47 -0.47 -19.83
N THR A 153 25.43 -1.36 -19.52
CA THR A 153 26.49 -1.76 -20.45
C THR A 153 26.03 -2.89 -21.36
N THR A 154 25.38 -3.92 -20.80
CA THR A 154 24.89 -5.08 -21.56
C THR A 154 23.45 -4.92 -22.02
N HIS A 155 22.75 -3.88 -21.56
CA HIS A 155 21.32 -3.63 -21.76
C HIS A 155 20.41 -4.73 -21.17
N GLU A 156 20.90 -5.54 -20.24
CA GLU A 156 20.12 -6.60 -19.61
C GLU A 156 19.25 -6.07 -18.46
N LEU A 157 18.03 -6.58 -18.37
CA LEU A 157 17.24 -6.53 -17.14
C LEU A 157 17.59 -7.73 -16.28
N LEU A 158 18.10 -7.45 -15.09
CA LEU A 158 18.54 -8.41 -14.11
C LEU A 158 17.51 -8.49 -12.98
N LEU A 159 16.96 -9.67 -12.76
CA LEU A 159 16.12 -9.98 -11.61
C LEU A 159 16.98 -10.61 -10.53
N THR A 160 17.01 -9.97 -9.35
CA THR A 160 17.57 -10.54 -8.13
C THR A 160 16.42 -11.01 -7.25
N ASP A 161 16.27 -12.32 -7.15
CA ASP A 161 15.32 -13.00 -6.26
C ASP A 161 15.94 -13.17 -4.88
N PHE A 162 15.22 -12.81 -3.82
CA PHE A 162 15.65 -12.98 -2.43
C PHE A 162 14.53 -13.52 -1.53
N HIS A 163 13.44 -14.07 -2.09
CA HIS A 163 12.29 -14.52 -1.31
C HIS A 163 12.62 -15.65 -0.31
N THR A 164 13.65 -16.44 -0.59
CA THR A 164 14.15 -17.52 0.29
C THR A 164 15.14 -17.04 1.34
N GLY A 165 15.44 -15.73 1.38
CA GLY A 165 16.46 -15.15 2.24
C GLY A 165 17.86 -15.11 1.63
N THR A 166 18.06 -15.66 0.44
CA THR A 166 19.34 -15.65 -0.28
C THR A 166 19.16 -15.00 -1.65
N ALA A 167 20.00 -14.03 -1.98
CA ALA A 167 19.92 -13.30 -3.24
C ALA A 167 20.50 -14.12 -4.42
N THR A 168 19.69 -14.36 -5.45
CA THR A 168 20.09 -15.02 -6.70
C THR A 168 19.73 -14.14 -7.89
N THR A 169 20.66 -13.90 -8.81
CA THR A 169 20.45 -12.99 -9.95
C THR A 169 20.39 -13.74 -11.27
N ARG A 170 19.45 -13.38 -12.14
CA ARG A 170 19.32 -13.89 -13.51
C ARG A 170 18.85 -12.81 -14.47
N THR A 171 19.20 -12.94 -15.74
CA THR A 171 18.67 -12.10 -16.81
C THR A 171 17.22 -12.49 -17.11
N VAL A 172 16.32 -11.51 -17.24
CA VAL A 172 14.91 -11.71 -17.62
C VAL A 172 14.56 -11.13 -18.97
N ALA A 173 15.35 -10.17 -19.45
CA ALA A 173 15.16 -9.52 -20.74
C ALA A 173 16.41 -8.75 -21.17
N VAL A 174 16.49 -8.40 -22.45
CA VAL A 174 17.48 -7.48 -23.02
C VAL A 174 16.74 -6.31 -23.66
N LEU A 175 17.11 -5.09 -23.31
CA LEU A 175 16.52 -3.84 -23.79
C LEU A 175 17.11 -3.41 -25.15
N PRO A 176 16.39 -2.56 -25.90
CA PRO A 176 16.89 -1.96 -27.13
C PRO A 176 18.16 -1.11 -26.90
N THR A 177 19.13 -1.24 -27.80
CA THR A 177 20.41 -0.50 -27.73
C THR A 177 20.29 0.93 -28.27
N ALA A 178 19.27 1.21 -29.10
CA ALA A 178 19.07 2.50 -29.77
C ALA A 178 18.35 3.55 -28.90
N ASP A 179 17.65 3.13 -27.84
CA ASP A 179 16.89 4.03 -26.96
C ASP A 179 17.76 4.46 -25.75
N ARG A 180 18.85 5.20 -26.04
CA ARG A 180 19.88 5.54 -25.04
C ARG A 180 19.53 6.71 -24.10
N ASN A 181 18.49 7.49 -24.38
CA ASN A 181 18.28 8.81 -23.74
C ASN A 181 17.11 8.92 -22.76
N THR A 182 16.60 7.82 -22.20
CA THR A 182 15.70 7.88 -21.03
C THR A 182 15.87 6.64 -20.13
N GLY A 183 17.12 6.20 -19.95
CA GLY A 183 17.53 5.05 -19.16
C GLY A 183 17.36 5.25 -17.65
N GLY A 184 16.13 5.16 -17.21
CA GLY A 184 15.68 5.03 -15.83
C GLY A 184 14.30 4.36 -15.85
N SER A 185 13.64 4.21 -14.71
CA SER A 185 12.29 3.61 -14.63
C SER A 185 11.17 4.44 -15.29
N THR A 186 11.50 5.29 -16.26
CA THR A 186 10.61 6.32 -16.83
C THR A 186 10.28 6.06 -18.30
N GLY A 187 10.58 4.89 -18.87
CA GLY A 187 10.10 4.57 -20.22
C GLY A 187 10.30 3.14 -20.72
N SER A 188 11.49 2.53 -20.51
CA SER A 188 11.83 1.27 -21.22
C SER A 188 11.40 0.00 -20.49
N TRP A 189 11.14 0.08 -19.20
CA TRP A 189 10.65 -1.04 -18.40
C TRP A 189 9.92 -0.55 -17.14
N ALA A 190 9.04 -1.40 -16.61
CA ALA A 190 8.28 -1.17 -15.40
C ALA A 190 8.07 -2.50 -14.66
N VAL A 191 7.94 -2.43 -13.34
CA VAL A 191 7.71 -3.61 -12.49
C VAL A 191 6.34 -3.48 -11.86
N ASP A 192 5.53 -4.53 -12.01
CA ASP A 192 4.38 -4.74 -11.17
C ASP A 192 4.85 -5.13 -9.78
N ARG A 193 4.84 -4.14 -8.90
CA ARG A 193 5.35 -4.20 -7.53
C ARG A 193 4.69 -5.31 -6.69
N PHE A 194 3.46 -5.71 -7.02
CA PHE A 194 2.65 -6.63 -6.22
C PHE A 194 2.26 -7.91 -6.98
N GLY A 195 2.19 -7.88 -8.31
CA GLY A 195 1.73 -9.00 -9.14
C GLY A 195 2.82 -9.81 -9.84
N GLY A 196 4.09 -9.47 -9.66
CA GLY A 196 5.21 -10.32 -10.11
C GLY A 196 5.54 -10.21 -11.61
N ASN A 197 5.01 -9.23 -12.32
CA ASN A 197 5.28 -9.03 -13.75
C ASN A 197 6.29 -7.91 -13.98
N VAL A 198 7.07 -8.02 -15.05
CA VAL A 198 7.94 -6.95 -15.56
C VAL A 198 7.54 -6.67 -17.00
N ALA A 199 7.17 -5.42 -17.27
CA ALA A 199 6.93 -4.95 -18.63
C ALA A 199 8.22 -4.31 -19.16
N HIS A 200 8.58 -4.56 -20.42
CA HIS A 200 9.76 -3.99 -21.06
C HIS A 200 9.55 -3.75 -22.55
N LEU A 201 10.33 -2.83 -23.13
CA LEU A 201 10.39 -2.64 -24.57
C LEU A 201 11.27 -3.70 -25.23
N THR A 202 10.83 -4.21 -26.38
CA THR A 202 11.59 -5.10 -27.26
C THR A 202 12.34 -4.31 -28.33
N GLN A 203 13.28 -4.96 -29.04
CA GLN A 203 14.02 -4.36 -30.17
C GLN A 203 13.08 -3.83 -31.27
N GLN A 204 11.88 -4.40 -31.41
CA GLN A 204 10.85 -4.01 -32.36
C GLN A 204 9.92 -2.90 -31.83
N ARG A 205 10.25 -2.26 -30.70
CA ARG A 205 9.44 -1.22 -30.03
C ARG A 205 8.05 -1.70 -29.60
N GLN A 206 7.92 -2.98 -29.24
CA GLN A 206 6.71 -3.53 -28.65
C GLN A 206 6.86 -3.62 -27.14
N VAL A 207 5.76 -3.60 -26.40
CA VAL A 207 5.75 -3.90 -24.96
C VAL A 207 5.59 -5.40 -24.78
N ALA A 208 6.59 -6.04 -24.18
CA ALA A 208 6.53 -7.43 -23.76
C ALA A 208 6.42 -7.52 -22.24
N ILE A 209 5.86 -8.62 -21.75
CA ILE A 209 5.71 -8.93 -20.32
C ILE A 209 6.48 -10.21 -20.03
N VAL A 210 7.32 -10.18 -19.00
CA VAL A 210 7.98 -11.35 -18.43
C VAL A 210 7.55 -11.53 -16.98
N THR A 211 7.19 -12.76 -16.62
CA THR A 211 6.85 -13.12 -15.24
C THR A 211 8.13 -13.33 -14.43
N ALA A 212 8.17 -12.77 -13.22
CA ALA A 212 9.32 -12.84 -12.32
C ALA A 212 9.62 -14.28 -11.86
N GLY A 213 8.62 -15.17 -11.83
CA GLY A 213 8.75 -16.53 -11.32
C GLY A 213 9.03 -16.60 -9.81
N VAL A 214 8.83 -15.48 -9.10
CA VAL A 214 8.99 -15.35 -7.65
C VAL A 214 7.60 -15.40 -7.01
N PRO A 215 7.36 -16.25 -6.00
CA PRO A 215 6.08 -16.29 -5.30
C PRO A 215 5.75 -14.94 -4.66
N THR A 216 4.52 -14.46 -4.87
CA THR A 216 4.04 -13.23 -4.20
C THR A 216 3.77 -13.51 -2.72
N SER A 217 3.87 -12.47 -1.90
CA SER A 217 3.55 -12.55 -0.47
C SER A 217 2.11 -13.01 -0.25
N PRO A 218 1.83 -13.65 0.90
CA PRO A 218 0.47 -13.91 1.35
C PRO A 218 -0.44 -12.67 1.31
N LEU A 219 -1.74 -12.91 1.21
CA LEU A 219 -2.74 -11.84 1.28
C LEU A 219 -2.69 -11.17 2.66
N ALA A 220 -2.63 -9.84 2.67
CA ALA A 220 -2.54 -9.04 3.88
C ALA A 220 -3.48 -7.84 3.82
N GLN A 221 -4.06 -7.47 4.97
CA GLN A 221 -4.76 -6.21 5.14
C GLN A 221 -3.74 -5.08 5.30
N MET A 222 -3.79 -4.09 4.40
CA MET A 222 -2.98 -2.88 4.52
C MET A 222 -3.70 -1.82 5.34
N GLU A 223 -4.98 -1.61 5.04
CA GLU A 223 -5.83 -0.63 5.71
C GLU A 223 -7.27 -1.13 5.76
N ALA A 224 -8.06 -0.60 6.69
CA ALA A 224 -9.48 -0.89 6.78
C ALA A 224 -10.26 0.31 7.32
N GLN A 225 -11.48 0.48 6.81
CA GLN A 225 -12.49 1.35 7.36
C GLN A 225 -13.75 0.51 7.58
N THR A 226 -14.00 0.16 8.84
CA THR A 226 -15.08 -0.78 9.23
C THR A 226 -16.01 -0.22 10.29
N ASP A 227 -15.87 1.07 10.63
CA ASP A 227 -16.66 1.71 11.67
C ASP A 227 -18.16 1.50 11.46
N PRO A 228 -18.94 1.29 12.55
CA PRO A 228 -20.38 1.18 12.46
C PRO A 228 -21.00 2.43 11.81
N GLN A 229 -22.07 2.21 11.05
CA GLN A 229 -22.77 3.32 10.41
C GLN A 229 -23.49 4.18 11.46
N VAL A 230 -23.27 5.49 11.42
CA VAL A 230 -23.91 6.43 12.34
C VAL A 230 -25.43 6.39 12.15
N GLY A 231 -26.17 6.18 13.24
CA GLY A 231 -27.63 6.01 13.19
C GLY A 231 -28.09 4.62 12.75
N GLY A 232 -27.17 3.69 12.49
CA GLY A 232 -27.45 2.32 12.04
C GLY A 232 -27.58 2.20 10.51
N PRO A 233 -27.28 1.02 9.93
CA PRO A 233 -27.40 0.79 8.50
C PRO A 233 -28.87 0.76 8.04
N SER A 234 -29.12 1.34 6.87
CA SER A 234 -30.42 1.33 6.20
C SER A 234 -30.26 1.28 4.67
N VAL A 235 -31.36 1.23 3.93
CA VAL A 235 -31.33 1.27 2.44
C VAL A 235 -30.69 2.56 1.92
N SER A 236 -31.05 3.71 2.51
CA SER A 236 -30.52 5.02 2.09
C SER A 236 -29.12 5.28 2.63
N ASN A 237 -28.75 4.69 3.77
CA ASN A 237 -27.45 4.85 4.39
C ASN A 237 -26.91 3.50 4.90
N PRO A 238 -26.43 2.61 4.02
CA PRO A 238 -25.93 1.31 4.43
C PRO A 238 -24.55 1.43 5.10
N TRP A 239 -24.17 0.44 5.89
CA TRP A 239 -22.80 0.25 6.35
C TRP A 239 -21.94 -0.20 5.18
N ARG A 240 -20.86 0.54 4.90
CA ARG A 240 -20.01 0.37 3.71
C ARG A 240 -18.55 0.15 4.11
N PRO A 241 -18.22 -1.01 4.67
CA PRO A 241 -16.84 -1.28 5.04
C PRO A 241 -15.96 -1.42 3.80
N VAL A 242 -14.72 -1.00 3.95
CA VAL A 242 -13.69 -1.12 2.92
C VAL A 242 -12.44 -1.72 3.56
N TRP A 243 -11.90 -2.76 2.94
CA TRP A 243 -10.59 -3.31 3.28
C TRP A 243 -9.66 -3.15 2.09
N GLN A 244 -8.55 -2.45 2.29
CA GLN A 244 -7.48 -2.36 1.32
C GLN A 244 -6.52 -3.52 1.56
N LEU A 245 -6.40 -4.40 0.58
CA LEU A 245 -5.48 -5.54 0.60
C LEU A 245 -4.25 -5.22 -0.25
N ASN A 246 -3.19 -6.02 -0.08
CA ASN A 246 -1.97 -5.92 -0.88
C ASN A 246 -2.12 -6.50 -2.31
N LYS A 247 -3.11 -7.35 -2.55
CA LYS A 247 -3.37 -7.96 -3.86
C LYS A 247 -4.84 -8.38 -4.04
N PRO A 248 -5.29 -8.65 -5.28
CA PRO A 248 -6.67 -9.01 -5.55
C PRO A 248 -7.12 -10.33 -4.89
N SER A 249 -8.37 -10.36 -4.44
CA SER A 249 -8.98 -11.51 -3.77
C SER A 249 -10.40 -11.83 -4.28
N ALA A 250 -10.81 -13.09 -4.12
CA ALA A 250 -12.22 -13.46 -3.97
C ALA A 250 -12.57 -13.40 -2.48
N TRP A 251 -13.80 -13.08 -2.11
CA TRP A 251 -14.14 -12.88 -0.70
C TRP A 251 -15.55 -13.29 -0.33
N THR A 252 -15.72 -13.62 0.95
CA THR A 252 -16.99 -13.90 1.62
C THR A 252 -17.04 -13.11 2.93
N LEU A 253 -18.08 -12.30 3.12
CA LEU A 253 -18.39 -11.57 4.33
C LEU A 253 -19.62 -12.18 4.98
N THR A 254 -19.49 -12.67 6.21
CA THR A 254 -20.63 -13.11 7.02
C THR A 254 -20.89 -12.10 8.11
N LEU A 255 -22.17 -11.87 8.44
CA LEU A 255 -22.60 -11.14 9.62
C LEU A 255 -23.42 -12.06 10.50
N SER A 256 -23.08 -12.13 11.78
CA SER A 256 -23.75 -12.96 12.78
C SER A 256 -24.29 -12.12 13.93
N ASN A 257 -25.43 -12.51 14.48
CA ASN A 257 -25.95 -11.94 15.72
C ASN A 257 -25.14 -12.42 16.94
N THR A 258 -25.47 -11.93 18.13
CA THR A 258 -24.80 -12.31 19.39
C THR A 258 -24.99 -13.78 19.79
N ALA A 259 -26.02 -14.45 19.28
CA ALA A 259 -26.22 -15.89 19.45
C ALA A 259 -25.38 -16.74 18.47
N GLY A 260 -24.60 -16.11 17.59
CA GLY A 260 -23.77 -16.77 16.58
C GLY A 260 -24.50 -17.13 15.28
N THR A 261 -25.81 -16.87 15.18
CA THR A 261 -26.59 -17.11 13.96
C THR A 261 -26.15 -16.16 12.86
N VAL A 262 -25.73 -16.70 11.71
CA VAL A 262 -25.43 -15.90 10.52
C VAL A 262 -26.73 -15.33 9.97
N VAL A 263 -26.81 -14.00 9.89
CA VAL A 263 -27.98 -13.29 9.37
C VAL A 263 -27.80 -12.83 7.93
N ARG A 264 -26.56 -12.67 7.47
CA ARG A 264 -26.25 -12.19 6.13
C ARG A 264 -24.95 -12.80 5.64
N ILE A 265 -24.95 -13.26 4.40
CA ILE A 265 -23.74 -13.63 3.66
C ILE A 265 -23.64 -12.73 2.42
N GLN A 266 -22.44 -12.23 2.15
CA GLN A 266 -22.11 -11.52 0.92
C GLN A 266 -20.85 -12.14 0.33
N THR A 267 -20.80 -12.29 -0.98
CA THR A 267 -19.61 -12.77 -1.68
C THR A 267 -19.24 -11.80 -2.78
N GLY A 268 -17.99 -11.84 -3.21
CA GLY A 268 -17.57 -11.01 -4.32
C GLY A 268 -16.11 -11.14 -4.71
N ALA A 269 -15.73 -10.17 -5.53
CA ALA A 269 -14.43 -9.98 -6.11
C ALA A 269 -13.87 -8.65 -5.66
N SER A 270 -12.61 -8.56 -5.27
CA SER A 270 -11.97 -7.25 -5.10
C SER A 270 -11.76 -6.57 -6.45
N THR A 271 -11.79 -5.24 -6.47
CA THR A 271 -11.33 -4.42 -7.61
C THR A 271 -10.08 -3.67 -7.18
N ALA A 272 -8.98 -3.77 -7.93
CA ALA A 272 -7.70 -3.13 -7.59
C ALA A 272 -7.26 -3.36 -6.11
N ALA A 273 -7.40 -4.61 -5.64
CA ALA A 273 -7.11 -5.06 -4.27
C ALA A 273 -7.99 -4.49 -3.14
N ALA A 274 -9.10 -3.81 -3.45
CA ALA A 274 -10.06 -3.35 -2.44
C ALA A 274 -11.27 -4.28 -2.35
N VAL A 275 -11.59 -4.76 -1.13
CA VAL A 275 -12.88 -5.38 -0.82
C VAL A 275 -13.84 -4.29 -0.39
N ARG A 276 -14.98 -4.20 -1.08
CA ARG A 276 -16.03 -3.22 -0.79
C ARG A 276 -17.34 -3.95 -0.62
N ALA A 277 -17.90 -3.89 0.58
CA ALA A 277 -19.20 -4.47 0.89
C ALA A 277 -20.22 -3.37 1.20
N SER A 278 -21.49 -3.74 1.27
CA SER A 278 -22.57 -2.82 1.60
C SER A 278 -23.70 -3.58 2.29
N TRP A 279 -24.05 -3.20 3.51
CA TRP A 279 -25.12 -3.84 4.26
C TRP A 279 -26.12 -2.83 4.80
N ASN A 280 -27.40 -3.12 4.62
CA ASN A 280 -28.54 -2.25 4.90
C ASN A 280 -29.41 -2.76 6.06
N ALA A 281 -28.83 -3.53 6.99
CA ALA A 281 -29.52 -4.20 8.09
C ALA A 281 -30.55 -5.28 7.68
N GLN A 282 -30.48 -5.80 6.45
CA GLN A 282 -31.36 -6.89 6.02
C GLN A 282 -30.63 -8.24 6.01
N ASN A 283 -31.38 -9.30 6.31
CA ASN A 283 -30.93 -10.67 6.16
C ASN A 283 -30.99 -11.14 4.70
N ASP A 284 -30.64 -12.40 4.45
CA ASP A 284 -30.68 -13.00 3.11
C ASP A 284 -32.08 -13.08 2.49
N SER A 285 -33.13 -13.06 3.31
CA SER A 285 -34.52 -12.99 2.86
C SER A 285 -35.01 -11.56 2.60
N GLY A 286 -34.18 -10.54 2.80
CA GLY A 286 -34.55 -9.12 2.67
C GLY A 286 -35.29 -8.53 3.88
N THR A 287 -35.45 -9.31 4.96
CA THR A 287 -36.10 -8.86 6.20
C THR A 287 -35.11 -8.11 7.08
N TYR A 288 -35.54 -7.03 7.72
CA TYR A 288 -34.71 -6.31 8.68
C TYR A 288 -34.37 -7.19 9.87
N VAL A 289 -33.09 -7.18 10.25
CA VAL A 289 -32.62 -7.85 11.45
C VAL A 289 -32.92 -7.00 12.68
N PRO A 290 -33.06 -7.60 13.88
CA PRO A 290 -33.26 -6.85 15.11
C PRO A 290 -32.15 -5.83 15.41
N ARG A 291 -32.45 -4.89 16.31
CA ARG A 291 -31.42 -3.99 16.86
C ARG A 291 -30.40 -4.78 17.66
N GLY A 292 -29.14 -4.37 17.59
CA GLY A 292 -28.07 -5.01 18.34
C GLY A 292 -26.70 -4.91 17.69
N THR A 293 -25.74 -5.59 18.32
CA THR A 293 -24.38 -5.72 17.81
C THR A 293 -24.27 -6.97 16.94
N TYR A 294 -23.61 -6.83 15.80
CA TYR A 294 -23.37 -7.90 14.86
C TYR A 294 -21.86 -8.10 14.69
N THR A 295 -21.43 -9.34 14.76
CA THR A 295 -20.05 -9.72 14.46
C THR A 295 -19.95 -9.97 12.97
N TRP A 296 -19.02 -9.30 12.30
CA TRP A 296 -18.68 -9.61 10.91
C TRP A 296 -17.40 -10.44 10.83
N LYS A 297 -17.35 -11.35 9.87
CA LYS A 297 -16.16 -12.11 9.49
C LYS A 297 -15.96 -12.00 7.99
N LEU A 298 -14.83 -11.45 7.58
CA LEU A 298 -14.38 -11.42 6.19
C LEU A 298 -13.35 -12.55 5.99
N THR A 299 -13.63 -13.45 5.06
CA THR A 299 -12.66 -14.40 4.51
C THR A 299 -12.32 -13.99 3.09
N ALA A 300 -11.04 -13.79 2.78
CA ALA A 300 -10.57 -13.41 1.45
C ALA A 300 -9.50 -14.37 0.94
N GLU A 301 -9.69 -14.91 -0.25
CA GLU A 301 -8.79 -15.84 -0.92
C GLU A 301 -7.97 -15.12 -1.99
N PRO A 302 -6.64 -15.30 -2.03
CA PRO A 302 -5.79 -14.65 -3.02
C PRO A 302 -6.09 -15.18 -4.43
N ARG A 303 -6.25 -14.27 -5.42
CA ARG A 303 -6.57 -14.66 -6.80
C ARG A 303 -5.41 -15.23 -7.60
N ASP A 304 -4.19 -14.99 -7.15
CA ASP A 304 -2.98 -15.56 -7.75
C ASP A 304 -2.65 -16.96 -7.19
N GLY A 305 -3.47 -17.48 -6.26
CA GLY A 305 -3.28 -18.78 -5.61
C GLY A 305 -2.08 -18.83 -4.66
N GLN A 306 -1.45 -17.69 -4.35
CA GLN A 306 -0.25 -17.65 -3.51
C GLN A 306 -0.60 -17.28 -2.06
N GLY A 307 -0.30 -18.21 -1.15
CA GLY A 307 -0.53 -18.07 0.28
C GLY A 307 -1.95 -18.44 0.74
N PRO A 308 -2.19 -18.46 2.06
CA PRO A 308 -3.48 -18.83 2.63
C PRO A 308 -4.55 -17.74 2.46
N ALA A 309 -5.80 -18.10 2.71
CA ALA A 309 -6.89 -17.15 2.86
C ALA A 309 -6.68 -16.24 4.08
N LEU A 310 -6.97 -14.95 3.93
CA LEU A 310 -6.98 -13.97 5.01
C LEU A 310 -8.35 -14.01 5.71
N THR A 311 -8.35 -14.10 7.04
CA THR A 311 -9.57 -13.98 7.86
C THR A 311 -9.48 -12.77 8.77
N LEU A 312 -10.50 -11.92 8.74
CA LEU A 312 -10.62 -10.71 9.55
C LEU A 312 -11.97 -10.70 10.26
N THR A 313 -12.02 -10.13 11.46
CA THR A 313 -13.25 -10.03 12.24
C THR A 313 -13.39 -8.65 12.88
N GLY A 314 -14.61 -8.28 13.20
CA GLY A 314 -14.93 -7.10 13.98
C GLY A 314 -16.43 -6.98 14.20
N THR A 315 -16.90 -5.80 14.59
CA THR A 315 -18.31 -5.57 14.89
C THR A 315 -18.89 -4.39 14.13
N THR A 316 -20.21 -4.41 13.99
CA THR A 316 -21.04 -3.28 13.55
C THR A 316 -22.34 -3.28 14.36
N THR A 317 -23.15 -2.23 14.29
CA THR A 317 -24.37 -2.08 15.10
C THR A 317 -25.57 -1.70 14.25
N VAL A 318 -26.75 -2.16 14.68
CA VAL A 318 -28.08 -1.78 14.17
C VAL A 318 -28.82 -1.07 15.30
N ASN A 319 -29.34 0.13 15.01
CA ASN A 319 -29.90 1.07 16.00
C ASN A 319 -31.42 1.24 15.94
#